data_AF-A0AAX3P000-F1
#
_entry.id   AF-A0AAX3P000-F1
#
_cell.length_a   1.000
_cell.length_b   1.000
_cell.length_c   1.000
_cell.angle_alpha   90.00
_cell.angle_beta   90.00
_cell.angle_gamma   90.00
#
_symmetry.space_group_name_H-M   'P 1'
#
loop_
_entity.id
_entity.type
_entity.pdbx_description
1 polymer ?
#
loop_
_entity_poly.entity_id
_entity_poly.type
_entity_poly.pdbx_seq_one_letter_code
_entity_poly.pdbx_strand_id
1 'polypeptide(L)'
;MTIQNKSKSPTSVTLSLRLDPRSKYLIDLLGREQKRGLTAVIERSVERAAADTFLMSEGGEGISFLAMVDQIWSTDEPTRLCNLARLRADLLTVDEMRIWETVKISPGFWQEGRLQLGLVQAHWDALLVQIERRQYLPNNKPFDLPG
;
A
#
# COMPACT_ATOMS: atom_id res chain seq x y z
N MET A 1 21.00 -7.45 -25.99
CA MET A 1 20.20 -7.76 -24.80
C MET A 1 20.44 -6.68 -23.77
N THR A 2 19.54 -5.70 -23.69
CA THR A 2 19.67 -4.58 -22.76
C THR A 2 19.04 -4.99 -21.44
N ILE A 3 19.87 -5.25 -20.43
CA ILE A 3 19.42 -5.49 -19.07
C ILE A 3 18.79 -4.19 -18.59
N GLN A 4 17.46 -4.16 -18.43
CA GLN A 4 16.79 -3.03 -17.82
C GLN A 4 17.14 -3.02 -16.33
N ASN A 5 17.87 -2.00 -15.90
CA ASN A 5 18.14 -1.76 -14.49
C ASN A 5 16.81 -1.52 -13.77
N LYS A 6 16.52 -2.38 -12.79
CA LYS A 6 15.43 -2.21 -11.82
C LYS A 6 15.51 -0.79 -11.25
N SER A 7 14.54 0.05 -11.61
CA SER A 7 14.49 1.45 -11.20
C SER A 7 14.55 1.54 -9.67
N LYS A 8 15.53 2.25 -9.12
CA LYS A 8 15.55 2.61 -7.70
C LYS A 8 14.24 3.33 -7.39
N SER A 9 13.45 2.78 -6.47
CA SER A 9 12.31 3.47 -5.90
C SER A 9 12.78 4.82 -5.33
N PRO A 10 12.10 5.93 -5.63
CA PRO A 10 12.52 7.24 -5.17
C PRO A 10 12.56 7.25 -3.63
N THR A 11 13.65 7.75 -3.07
CA THR A 11 13.84 7.87 -1.60
C THR A 11 12.92 8.90 -0.96
N SER A 12 12.25 9.74 -1.76
CA SER A 12 11.27 10.73 -1.28
C SER A 12 10.17 10.96 -2.31
N VAL A 13 8.99 11.32 -1.83
CA VAL A 13 7.80 11.63 -2.64
C VAL A 13 7.33 13.05 -2.29
N THR A 14 6.98 13.85 -3.30
CA THR A 14 6.44 15.19 -3.08
C THR A 14 4.96 15.12 -2.69
N LEU A 15 4.60 15.74 -1.56
CA LEU A 15 3.23 15.87 -1.09
C LEU A 15 2.77 17.33 -1.18
N SER A 16 1.59 17.57 -1.77
CA SER A 16 0.93 18.88 -1.78
C SER A 16 -0.29 18.84 -0.87
N LEU A 17 -0.35 19.75 0.10
CA LEU A 17 -1.39 19.75 1.14
C LEU A 17 -1.82 21.19 1.51
N ARG A 18 -3.07 21.35 1.94
CA ARG A 18 -3.63 22.64 2.41
C ARG A 18 -3.68 22.63 3.94
N LEU A 19 -3.17 23.69 4.57
CA LEU A 19 -3.23 23.91 6.02
C LEU A 19 -3.85 25.26 6.32
N ASP A 20 -4.50 25.38 7.46
CA ASP A 20 -4.80 26.69 8.01
C ASP A 20 -3.50 27.41 8.46
N PRO A 21 -3.49 28.76 8.49
CA PRO A 21 -2.30 29.52 8.84
C PRO A 21 -1.72 29.21 10.23
N ARG A 22 -2.58 28.87 11.20
CA ARG A 22 -2.14 28.58 12.58
C ARG A 22 -1.40 27.24 12.64
N SER A 23 -1.91 26.20 11.98
CA SER A 23 -1.22 24.91 11.88
C SER A 23 0.14 25.04 11.19
N LYS A 24 0.23 25.83 10.10
CA LYS A 24 1.51 26.08 9.44
C LYS A 24 2.51 26.76 10.37
N TYR A 25 2.07 27.80 11.10
CA TYR A 25 2.92 28.50 12.07
C TYR A 25 3.40 27.58 13.20
N LEU A 26 2.53 26.70 13.70
CA LEU A 26 2.90 25.71 14.72
C LEU A 26 4.01 24.77 14.24
N ILE A 27 3.89 24.20 13.04
CA ILE A 27 4.90 23.29 12.49
C ILE A 27 6.24 24.04 12.30
N ASP A 28 6.19 25.31 11.89
CA ASP A 28 7.40 26.13 11.74
C ASP A 28 8.10 26.39 13.08
N LEU A 29 7.34 26.69 14.14
CA LEU A 29 7.91 26.84 15.49
C LEU A 29 8.50 25.53 16.02
N LEU A 30 7.81 24.41 15.82
CA LEU A 30 8.32 23.08 16.19
C LEU A 30 9.61 22.73 15.44
N GLY A 31 9.71 23.09 14.17
CA GLY A 31 10.92 22.90 13.37
C GLY A 31 12.10 23.70 13.94
N ARG A 32 11.88 24.95 14.33
CA ARG A 32 12.92 25.79 14.96
C ARG A 32 13.37 25.21 16.29
N GLU A 33 12.42 24.81 17.13
CA GLU A 33 12.70 24.23 18.45
C GLU A 33 13.53 22.94 18.34
N GLN A 34 13.14 22.05 17.42
CA GLN A 34 13.82 20.77 17.22
C GLN A 34 15.07 20.87 16.33
N LYS A 35 15.37 22.05 15.77
CA LYS A 35 16.41 22.30 14.76
C LYS A 35 16.26 21.37 13.55
N ARG A 36 15.04 21.23 13.04
CA ARG A 36 14.65 20.35 11.92
C ARG A 36 13.85 21.11 10.87
N GLY A 37 13.94 20.65 9.63
CA GLY A 37 13.09 21.15 8.53
C GLY A 37 11.65 20.69 8.64
N LEU A 38 10.75 21.35 7.90
CA LEU A 38 9.31 21.07 7.89
C LEU A 38 9.00 19.59 7.64
N THR A 39 9.61 19.00 6.61
CA THR A 39 9.44 17.59 6.22
C THR A 39 9.75 16.65 7.38
N ALA A 40 10.89 16.84 8.05
CA ALA A 40 11.32 15.99 9.17
C ALA A 40 10.42 16.12 10.40
N VAL A 41 9.78 17.28 10.61
CA VAL A 41 8.76 17.43 11.67
C VAL A 41 7.51 16.65 11.32
N ILE A 42 7.04 16.73 10.07
CA ILE A 42 5.84 16.02 9.61
C ILE A 42 6.04 14.50 9.67
N GLU A 43 7.14 13.98 9.11
CA GLU A 43 7.47 12.55 9.12
C GLU A 43 7.46 12.00 10.55
N ARG A 44 8.20 12.66 11.45
CA ARG A 44 8.27 12.23 12.85
C ARG A 44 6.91 12.28 13.55
N SER A 45 6.11 13.31 13.28
CA SER A 45 4.78 13.42 13.87
C SER A 45 3.84 12.31 13.39
N VAL A 46 3.90 11.95 12.10
CA VAL A 46 3.11 10.84 11.55
C VAL A 46 3.58 9.49 12.10
N GLU A 47 4.89 9.24 12.12
CA GLU A 47 5.47 8.02 12.71
C GLU A 47 5.08 7.84 14.17
N ARG A 48 5.12 8.92 14.97
CA ARG A 48 4.68 8.89 16.37
C ARG A 48 3.20 8.58 16.49
N ALA A 49 2.35 9.26 15.71
CA ALA A 49 0.91 8.99 15.73
C ALA A 49 0.60 7.53 15.36
N ALA A 50 1.33 6.95 14.39
CA ALA A 50 1.22 5.55 14.00
C ALA A 50 1.74 4.58 15.08
N ALA A 51 2.82 4.94 15.78
CA ALA A 51 3.37 4.14 16.88
C ALA A 51 2.43 4.12 18.10
N ASP A 52 1.75 5.24 18.36
CA ASP A 52 0.82 5.39 19.49
C ASP A 52 -0.58 4.81 19.21
N THR A 53 -0.90 4.50 17.95
CA THR A 53 -2.17 3.87 17.58
C THR A 53 -2.04 2.36 17.66
N PHE A 54 -2.75 1.73 18.59
CA PHE A 54 -2.71 0.27 18.78
C PHE A 54 -3.93 -0.43 18.19
N LEU A 55 -3.67 -1.57 17.54
CA LEU A 55 -4.69 -2.46 16.99
C LEU A 55 -4.88 -3.62 17.96
N MET A 56 -6.00 -3.63 18.66
CA MET A 56 -6.33 -4.71 19.59
C MET A 56 -6.61 -6.00 18.82
N SER A 57 -6.05 -7.11 19.29
CA SER A 57 -6.37 -8.45 18.81
C SER A 57 -7.26 -9.16 19.83
N GLU A 58 -8.20 -9.99 19.38
CA GLU A 58 -9.20 -10.67 20.24
C GLU A 58 -8.59 -11.67 21.26
N GLY A 59 -7.26 -11.83 21.32
CA GLY A 59 -6.60 -12.80 22.21
C GLY A 59 -5.22 -12.43 22.77
N GLY A 60 -4.78 -11.16 22.76
CA GLY A 60 -3.46 -10.81 23.30
C GLY A 60 -3.00 -9.36 23.11
N GLU A 61 -1.67 -9.14 23.25
CA GLU A 61 -1.03 -7.84 23.01
C GLU A 61 -1.26 -7.38 21.57
N GLY A 62 -1.89 -6.21 21.42
CA GLY A 62 -2.07 -5.57 20.12
C GLY A 62 -0.75 -5.07 19.53
N ILE A 63 -0.69 -4.97 18.21
CA ILE A 63 0.45 -4.34 17.52
C ILE A 63 0.17 -2.85 17.30
N SER A 64 1.21 -2.02 17.25
CA SER A 64 1.05 -0.64 16.80
C SER A 64 0.73 -0.60 15.31
N PHE A 65 0.05 0.46 14.87
CA PHE A 65 -0.23 0.70 13.46
C PHE A 65 1.05 0.81 12.65
N LEU A 66 2.12 1.37 13.23
CA LEU A 66 3.44 1.39 12.61
C LEU A 66 3.98 -0.04 12.35
N ALA A 67 3.94 -0.92 13.35
CA ALA A 67 4.39 -2.31 13.20
C ALA A 67 3.54 -3.11 12.21
N MET A 68 2.26 -2.76 12.05
CA MET A 68 1.40 -3.30 10.99
C MET A 68 1.82 -2.80 9.61
N VAL A 69 2.10 -1.51 9.46
CA VAL A 69 2.58 -0.92 8.20
C VAL A 69 3.88 -1.57 7.76
N ASP A 70 4.80 -1.86 8.67
CA ASP A 70 6.05 -2.56 8.37
C ASP A 70 5.84 -3.97 7.80
N GLN A 71 4.73 -4.64 8.14
CA GLN A 71 4.34 -5.94 7.55
C GLN A 71 3.69 -5.79 6.17
N ILE A 72 3.03 -4.66 5.91
CA ILE A 72 2.33 -4.39 4.65
C ILE A 72 3.29 -3.85 3.59
N TRP A 73 4.21 -2.98 3.99
CA TRP A 73 5.02 -2.19 3.08
C TRP A 73 5.90 -3.04 2.17
N SER A 74 5.91 -2.67 0.89
CA SER A 74 6.83 -3.19 -0.12
C SER A 74 7.11 -2.10 -1.15
N THR A 75 8.28 -2.19 -1.78
CA THR A 75 8.63 -1.35 -2.94
C THR A 75 7.81 -1.71 -4.17
N ASP A 76 7.32 -2.95 -4.22
CA ASP A 76 6.48 -3.48 -5.27
C ASP A 76 5.00 -3.32 -4.90
N GLU A 77 4.25 -2.61 -5.76
CA GLU A 77 2.83 -2.34 -5.57
C GLU A 77 1.95 -3.61 -5.47
N PRO A 78 2.08 -4.62 -6.36
CA PRO A 78 1.32 -5.87 -6.24
C PRO A 78 1.50 -6.55 -4.88
N THR A 79 2.75 -6.58 -4.40
CA THR A 79 3.09 -7.11 -3.07
C THR A 79 2.41 -6.34 -1.96
N ARG A 80 2.50 -5.01 -2.01
CA ARG A 80 1.90 -4.13 -1.01
C ARG A 80 0.38 -4.31 -0.95
N LEU A 81 -0.30 -4.42 -2.10
CA LEU A 81 -1.74 -4.69 -2.16
C LEU A 81 -2.07 -6.08 -1.59
N CYS A 82 -1.34 -7.13 -1.97
CA CYS A 82 -1.60 -8.48 -1.46
C CYS A 82 -1.38 -8.59 0.06
N ASN A 83 -0.37 -7.90 0.60
CA ASN A 83 -0.12 -7.86 2.04
C ASN A 83 -1.23 -7.09 2.78
N LEU A 84 -1.62 -5.91 2.26
CA LEU A 84 -2.72 -5.12 2.79
C LEU A 84 -4.02 -5.95 2.82
N ALA A 85 -4.36 -6.61 1.72
CA ALA A 85 -5.58 -7.38 1.60
C ALA A 85 -5.64 -8.61 2.54
N ARG A 86 -4.49 -9.19 2.89
CA ARG A 86 -4.42 -10.32 3.84
C ARG A 86 -4.48 -9.88 5.30
N LEU A 87 -3.85 -8.76 5.62
CA LEU A 87 -3.72 -8.29 7.00
C LEU A 87 -4.90 -7.40 7.42
N ARG A 88 -5.36 -6.53 6.52
CA ARG A 88 -6.37 -5.48 6.75
C ARG A 88 -7.20 -5.21 5.50
N ALA A 89 -8.01 -6.20 5.10
CA ALA A 89 -8.93 -6.06 3.97
C ALA A 89 -9.92 -4.89 4.14
N ASP A 90 -10.19 -4.48 5.38
CA ASP A 90 -11.03 -3.32 5.73
C ASP A 90 -10.43 -1.96 5.36
N LEU A 91 -9.12 -1.88 5.16
CA LEU A 91 -8.42 -0.67 4.73
C LEU A 91 -8.26 -0.57 3.20
N LEU A 92 -8.72 -1.56 2.45
CA LEU A 92 -8.68 -1.53 0.98
C LEU A 92 -9.64 -0.45 0.46
N THR A 93 -9.17 0.35 -0.49
CA THR A 93 -10.03 1.18 -1.31
C THR A 93 -10.92 0.32 -2.22
N VAL A 94 -11.96 0.92 -2.81
CA VAL A 94 -12.87 0.21 -3.73
C VAL A 94 -12.12 -0.40 -4.91
N ASP A 95 -11.14 0.31 -5.46
CA ASP A 95 -10.36 -0.18 -6.60
C ASP A 95 -9.39 -1.29 -6.19
N GLU A 96 -8.70 -1.15 -5.05
CA GLU A 96 -7.83 -2.21 -4.52
C GLU A 96 -8.62 -3.48 -4.17
N MET A 97 -9.84 -3.33 -3.63
CA MET A 97 -10.74 -4.44 -3.35
C MET A 97 -11.12 -5.17 -4.64
N ARG A 98 -11.43 -4.46 -5.73
CA ARG A 98 -11.72 -5.08 -7.03
C ARG A 98 -10.54 -5.87 -7.58
N ILE A 99 -9.33 -5.32 -7.44
CA ILE A 99 -8.10 -6.02 -7.82
C ILE A 99 -7.96 -7.29 -7.00
N TRP A 100 -8.10 -7.19 -5.68
CA TRP A 100 -7.98 -8.35 -4.78
C TRP A 100 -9.03 -9.43 -5.05
N GLU A 101 -10.30 -9.06 -5.26
CA GLU A 101 -11.35 -10.02 -5.62
C GLU A 101 -11.03 -10.75 -6.92
N THR A 102 -10.49 -10.03 -7.92
CA THR A 102 -10.06 -10.66 -9.18
C THR A 102 -8.92 -11.65 -8.92
N VAL A 103 -7.92 -11.28 -8.11
CA VAL A 103 -6.82 -12.20 -7.75
C VAL A 103 -7.34 -13.46 -7.04
N LYS A 104 -8.29 -13.33 -6.10
CA LYS A 104 -8.87 -14.47 -5.38
C LYS A 104 -9.57 -15.47 -6.30
N ILE A 105 -10.30 -15.00 -7.29
CA ILE A 105 -11.06 -15.88 -8.20
C ILE A 105 -10.23 -16.43 -9.36
N SER A 106 -8.98 -15.97 -9.55
CA SER A 106 -8.12 -16.33 -10.68
C SER A 106 -7.23 -17.52 -10.33
N PRO A 107 -7.54 -18.75 -10.77
CA PRO A 107 -6.84 -19.95 -10.28
C PRO A 107 -5.36 -19.95 -10.64
N GLY A 108 -4.97 -19.31 -11.75
CA GLY A 108 -3.57 -19.23 -12.19
C GLY A 108 -2.63 -18.55 -11.18
N PHE A 109 -3.14 -17.69 -10.30
CA PHE A 109 -2.32 -17.06 -9.26
C PHE A 109 -2.15 -17.94 -8.02
N TRP A 110 -2.80 -19.10 -7.95
CA TRP A 110 -2.79 -19.97 -6.78
C TRP A 110 -2.19 -21.33 -7.12
N GLN A 111 -1.31 -21.82 -6.26
CA GLN A 111 -0.77 -23.17 -6.32
C GLN A 111 -0.88 -23.77 -4.92
N GLU A 112 -1.56 -24.91 -4.81
CA GLU A 112 -1.77 -25.61 -3.52
C GLU A 112 -2.37 -24.70 -2.43
N GLY A 113 -3.30 -23.81 -2.82
CA GLY A 113 -3.94 -22.85 -1.90
C GLY A 113 -3.04 -21.70 -1.44
N ARG A 114 -1.81 -21.60 -1.96
CA ARG A 114 -0.88 -20.50 -1.71
C ARG A 114 -0.86 -19.56 -2.92
N LEU A 115 -1.05 -18.27 -2.66
CA LEU A 115 -0.91 -17.25 -3.69
C LEU A 115 0.55 -17.17 -4.13
N GLN A 116 0.76 -17.31 -5.42
CA GLN A 116 2.05 -17.16 -6.08
C GLN A 116 2.29 -15.69 -6.38
N LEU A 117 2.89 -14.99 -5.42
CA LEU A 117 3.10 -13.55 -5.52
C LEU A 117 3.95 -13.16 -6.74
N GLY A 118 4.91 -13.99 -7.12
CA GLY A 118 5.72 -13.77 -8.32
C GLY A 118 4.89 -13.75 -9.62
N LEU A 119 3.80 -14.54 -9.68
CA LEU A 119 2.89 -14.53 -10.82
C LEU A 119 2.02 -13.26 -10.83
N VAL A 120 1.55 -12.81 -9.66
CA VAL A 120 0.80 -11.55 -9.54
C VAL A 120 1.68 -10.36 -9.97
N GLN A 121 2.95 -10.34 -9.54
CA GLN A 121 3.94 -9.35 -9.96
C GLN A 121 4.18 -9.39 -11.48
N ALA A 122 4.40 -10.58 -12.05
CA ALA A 122 4.71 -10.74 -13.46
C ALA A 122 3.56 -10.32 -14.39
N HIS A 123 2.31 -10.47 -13.93
CA HIS A 123 1.12 -10.17 -14.71
C HIS A 123 0.35 -8.94 -14.22
N TRP A 124 0.99 -8.08 -13.41
CA TRP A 124 0.34 -6.93 -12.77
C TRP A 124 -0.28 -5.96 -13.77
N ASP A 125 0.49 -5.51 -14.76
CA ASP A 125 0.00 -4.55 -15.76
C ASP A 125 -1.16 -5.12 -16.58
N ALA A 126 -1.08 -6.39 -16.96
CA ALA A 126 -2.14 -7.08 -17.70
C ALA A 126 -3.42 -7.21 -16.86
N LEU A 127 -3.28 -7.49 -15.56
CA LEU A 127 -4.37 -7.54 -14.60
C LEU A 127 -5.06 -6.19 -14.49
N LEU A 128 -4.31 -5.10 -14.35
CA LEU A 128 -4.85 -3.74 -14.26
C LEU A 128 -5.60 -3.34 -15.54
N VAL A 129 -5.01 -3.57 -16.71
CA VAL A 129 -5.66 -3.29 -18.02
C VAL A 129 -6.97 -4.05 -18.15
N GLN A 130 -7.01 -5.31 -17.72
CA GLN A 130 -8.24 -6.11 -17.75
C GLN A 130 -9.30 -5.53 -16.82
N ILE A 131 -8.94 -5.08 -15.63
CA ILE A 131 -9.86 -4.51 -14.65
C ILE A 131 -10.39 -3.15 -15.13
N GLU A 132 -9.55 -2.30 -15.68
CA GLU A 132 -9.94 -0.99 -16.22
C GLU A 132 -10.96 -1.15 -17.37
N ARG A 133 -10.70 -2.08 -18.29
CA ARG A 133 -11.67 -2.44 -19.36
C ARG A 133 -13.01 -2.90 -18.81
N ARG A 134 -13.04 -3.45 -17.59
CA ARG A 134 -14.24 -3.96 -16.92
C ARG A 134 -14.92 -2.94 -16.01
N GLN A 135 -14.37 -1.74 -15.82
CA GLN A 135 -15.01 -0.68 -15.01
C GLN A 135 -16.45 -0.37 -15.45
N TYR A 136 -16.82 -0.75 -16.69
CA TYR A 136 -18.14 -0.60 -17.29
C TYR A 136 -19.01 -1.87 -17.30
N LEU A 137 -18.59 -2.99 -16.67
CA LEU A 137 -19.29 -4.28 -16.71
C LEU A 137 -19.50 -4.90 -15.30
N PRO A 138 -20.68 -5.48 -15.00
CA PRO A 138 -21.08 -5.85 -13.64
C PRO A 138 -20.52 -7.17 -13.09
N ASN A 139 -19.78 -7.97 -13.86
CA ASN A 139 -19.37 -9.32 -13.44
C ASN A 139 -17.85 -9.47 -13.21
N ASN A 140 -17.49 -9.94 -12.01
CA ASN A 140 -16.16 -10.43 -11.70
C ASN A 140 -15.89 -11.72 -12.49
N LYS A 141 -14.89 -11.70 -13.38
CA LYS A 141 -14.38 -12.87 -14.11
C LYS A 141 -12.94 -13.16 -13.68
N PRO A 142 -12.50 -14.42 -13.68
CA PRO A 142 -11.10 -14.74 -13.46
C PRO A 142 -10.18 -14.01 -14.45
N PHE A 143 -8.94 -13.82 -14.04
CA PHE A 143 -7.81 -13.44 -14.88
C PHE A 143 -7.18 -14.72 -15.41
N ASP A 144 -7.13 -14.81 -16.74
CA ASP A 144 -6.50 -15.91 -17.44
C ASP A 144 -5.04 -15.55 -17.67
N LEU A 145 -4.11 -16.36 -17.14
CA LEU A 145 -2.69 -16.15 -17.39
C LEU A 145 -2.42 -16.36 -18.89
N PRO A 146 -1.71 -15.43 -19.56
CA PRO A 146 -1.22 -15.69 -20.92
C PRO A 146 -0.23 -16.85 -20.87
N GLY A 147 -0.48 -17.88 -21.68
CA GLY A 147 0.36 -19.08 -21.82
C GLY A 147 1.65 -18.84 -22.60
#